data_AF-A0AA39VVM1-F1
#
_entry.id   AF-A0AA39VVM1-F1
#
_cell.length_a   1.000
_cell.length_b   1.000
_cell.length_c   1.000
_cell.angle_alpha   90.00
_cell.angle_beta   90.00
_cell.angle_gamma   90.00
#
_symmetry.space_group_name_H-M   'P 1'
#
loop_
_entity.id
_entity.type
_entity.pdbx_description
1 polymer ?
#
loop_
_entity_poly.entity_id
_entity_poly.type
_entity_poly.pdbx_seq_one_letter_code
_entity_poly.pdbx_strand_id
1 'polypeptide(L)'
;MLTTPNHVYRLKKALYGLKQAPRAWYERLTQFLVDNNYTRGSVDKTLFIKRDNDELFIVQIYVDDIVFGSTNNTKVQQFVDVMSYELR
;
A
#
# COMPACT_ATOMS: atom_id res chain seq x y z
N MET A 1 22.76 16.12 28.94
CA MET A 1 21.98 17.23 28.36
C MET A 1 22.72 17.72 27.12
N LEU A 2 22.20 17.46 25.91
CA LEU A 2 22.84 17.87 24.66
C LEU A 2 22.06 19.07 24.10
N THR A 3 22.57 20.29 24.34
CA THR A 3 22.04 21.53 23.77
C THR A 3 22.96 22.01 22.66
N THR A 4 22.76 21.52 21.44
CA THR A 4 23.23 22.21 20.22
C THR A 4 21.98 22.72 19.47
N PRO A 5 21.66 24.02 19.52
CA PRO A 5 20.34 24.53 19.11
C PRO A 5 20.01 24.40 17.62
N ASN A 6 21.01 24.15 16.76
CA ASN A 6 20.87 24.21 15.30
C ASN A 6 21.10 22.88 14.57
N HIS A 7 21.27 21.76 15.29
CA HIS A 7 21.37 20.46 14.65
C HIS A 7 19.97 19.88 14.39
N VAL A 8 19.58 19.88 13.12
CA VAL A 8 18.41 19.12 12.65
C VAL A 8 18.87 17.81 12.00
N TYR A 9 18.22 16.71 12.35
CA TYR A 9 18.51 15.40 11.76
C TYR A 9 17.63 15.16 10.54
N ARG A 10 18.24 14.83 9.40
CA ARG A 10 17.51 14.39 8.20
C ARG A 10 17.14 12.92 8.35
N LEU A 11 15.84 12.66 8.47
CA LEU A 11 15.30 11.30 8.45
C LEU A 11 15.58 10.63 7.10
N LYS A 12 16.19 9.44 7.13
CA LYS A 12 16.42 8.61 5.93
C LYS A 12 15.23 7.70 5.60
N LYS A 13 14.28 7.56 6.54
CA LYS A 13 13.04 6.79 6.40
C LYS A 13 11.89 7.54 7.08
N ALA A 14 10.66 7.32 6.63
CA ALA A 14 9.48 7.90 7.27
C ALA A 14 9.39 7.43 8.72
N LEU A 15 9.18 8.36 9.65
CA LEU A 15 9.00 8.05 11.06
C LEU A 15 7.55 7.63 11.28
N TYR A 16 7.34 6.53 12.02
CA TYR A 16 6.00 6.15 12.47
C TYR A 16 5.41 7.28 13.33
N GLY A 17 4.16 7.66 13.06
CA GLY A 17 3.50 8.80 13.71
C GLY A 17 3.60 10.14 12.97
N LEU A 18 4.30 10.22 11.83
CA LEU A 18 4.19 11.36 10.94
C LEU A 18 2.82 11.33 10.24
N LYS A 19 1.94 12.31 10.50
CA LYS A 19 0.57 12.36 9.93
C LYS A 19 0.52 12.25 8.40
N GLN A 20 1.62 12.61 7.72
CA GLN A 20 1.76 12.55 6.26
C GLN A 20 2.20 11.17 5.73
N ALA A 21 2.84 10.34 6.55
CA ALA A 21 3.39 9.06 6.10
C ALA A 21 2.31 8.04 5.68
N PRO A 22 1.21 7.84 6.44
CA PRO A 22 0.14 6.93 6.03
C PRO A 22 -0.54 7.38 4.73
N ARG A 23 -0.68 8.70 4.54
CA ARG A 23 -1.30 9.26 3.34
C ARG A 23 -0.42 9.09 2.11
N ALA A 24 0.87 9.38 2.22
CA ALA A 24 1.82 9.18 1.12
C ALA A 24 1.94 7.70 0.73
N TRP A 25 1.93 6.81 1.72
CA TRP A 25 1.91 5.36 1.47
C TRP A 25 0.63 4.91 0.76
N TYR A 26 -0.53 5.37 1.23
CA TYR A 26 -1.81 5.07 0.60
C TYR A 26 -1.89 5.56 -0.85
N GLU A 27 -1.41 6.77 -1.11
CA GLU A 27 -1.38 7.34 -2.46
C GLU A 27 -0.45 6.53 -3.38
N ARG A 28 0.74 6.14 -2.91
CA ARG A 28 1.67 5.29 -3.67
C ARG A 28 1.06 3.91 -3.98
N LEU A 29 0.46 3.27 -2.98
CA LEU A 29 -0.17 1.96 -3.15
C LEU A 29 -1.38 2.04 -4.07
N THR A 30 -2.18 3.09 -3.97
CA THR A 30 -3.32 3.33 -4.87
C THR A 30 -2.85 3.47 -6.31
N GLN A 31 -1.80 4.23 -6.59
CA GLN A 31 -1.25 4.35 -7.94
C GLN A 31 -0.75 3.01 -8.47
N PHE A 32 0.04 2.29 -7.67
CA PHE A 32 0.52 0.95 -8.03
C PHE A 32 -0.62 -0.01 -8.40
N LEU A 33 -1.71 -0.02 -7.61
CA LEU A 33 -2.86 -0.88 -7.90
C LEU A 33 -3.56 -0.46 -9.19
N VAL A 34 -3.77 0.84 -9.42
CA VAL A 34 -4.38 1.36 -10.64
C VAL A 34 -3.55 1.02 -11.87
N ASP A 35 -2.22 1.18 -11.79
CA ASP A 35 -1.28 0.84 -12.87
C ASP A 35 -1.28 -0.67 -13.19
N ASN A 36 -1.62 -1.51 -12.22
CA ASN A 36 -1.76 -2.95 -12.37
C ASN A 36 -3.18 -3.41 -12.75
N ASN A 37 -4.00 -2.50 -13.29
CA ASN A 37 -5.38 -2.73 -13.74
C ASN A 37 -6.37 -3.13 -12.62
N TYR A 38 -6.14 -2.68 -11.39
CA TYR A 38 -7.16 -2.78 -10.35
C TYR A 38 -8.14 -1.63 -10.47
N THR A 39 -9.42 -1.94 -10.32
CA THR A 39 -10.50 -0.94 -10.30
C THR A 39 -10.84 -0.60 -8.85
N ARG A 40 -10.92 0.68 -8.55
CA ARG A 40 -11.33 1.15 -7.21
C ARG A 40 -12.83 0.93 -7.01
N GLY A 41 -13.22 0.53 -5.81
CA GLY A 41 -14.62 0.40 -5.42
C GLY A 41 -15.37 1.72 -5.57
N SER A 42 -16.60 1.66 -6.07
CA SER A 42 -17.45 2.83 -6.29
C SER A 42 -17.99 3.42 -4.97
N VAL A 43 -18.31 2.55 -4.01
CA VAL A 43 -18.81 2.93 -2.68
C VAL A 43 -17.65 3.10 -1.70
N ASP A 44 -16.73 2.14 -1.69
CA ASP A 44 -15.55 2.15 -0.83
C ASP A 44 -14.28 2.42 -1.63
N LYS A 45 -13.67 3.59 -1.39
CA LYS A 45 -12.41 4.02 -2.02
C LYS A 45 -11.20 3.23 -1.53
N THR A 46 -11.34 2.49 -0.43
CA THR A 46 -10.27 1.66 0.12
C THR A 46 -10.29 0.22 -0.38
N LEU A 47 -11.36 -0.15 -1.10
CA LEU A 47 -11.52 -1.43 -1.78
C LEU A 47 -11.04 -1.32 -3.23
N PHE A 48 -10.28 -2.32 -3.69
CA PHE A 48 -9.81 -2.48 -5.05
C PHE A 48 -10.14 -3.89 -5.53
N ILE A 49 -10.63 -3.97 -6.76
CA ILE A 49 -11.11 -5.22 -7.34
C ILE A 49 -10.48 -5.35 -8.73
N LYS A 50 -9.92 -6.53 -9.00
CA LYS A 50 -9.48 -6.93 -10.33
C LYS A 50 -10.21 -8.21 -10.71
N ARG A 51 -10.85 -8.21 -11.88
CA ARG A 51 -11.53 -9.37 -12.44
C ARG A 51 -10.87 -9.74 -13.75
N ASP A 52 -10.48 -10.99 -13.89
CA ASP A 52 -9.77 -11.50 -15.06
C ASP A 52 -10.18 -12.95 -15.31
N ASN A 53 -10.88 -13.21 -16.42
CA ASN A 53 -11.32 -14.55 -16.85
C ASN A 53 -11.83 -15.45 -15.72
N ASP A 54 -12.90 -15.01 -15.03
CA ASP A 54 -13.52 -15.66 -13.84
C ASP A 54 -12.72 -15.64 -12.53
N GLU A 55 -11.50 -15.09 -12.54
CA GLU A 55 -10.72 -14.90 -11.32
C GLU A 55 -11.01 -13.54 -10.70
N LEU A 56 -11.30 -13.56 -9.40
CA LEU A 56 -11.58 -12.38 -8.61
C LEU A 56 -10.40 -12.14 -7.66
N PHE A 57 -9.79 -10.97 -7.76
CA PHE A 57 -8.80 -10.48 -6.82
C PHE A 57 -9.33 -9.24 -6.11
N ILE A 58 -9.29 -9.26 -4.79
CA ILE A 58 -9.74 -8.17 -3.92
C ILE A 58 -8.56 -7.69 -3.08
N VAL A 59 -8.40 -6.38 -2.98
CA VAL A 59 -7.47 -5.71 -2.04
C VAL A 59 -8.26 -4.67 -1.27
N GLN A 60 -8.12 -4.66 0.05
CA GLN A 60 -8.73 -3.74 0.98
C GLN A 60 -7.62 -3.10 1.80
N ILE A 61 -7.54 -1.77 1.80
CA ILE A 61 -6.49 -1.04 2.52
C ILE A 61 -7.11 -0.32 3.72
N TYR A 62 -6.63 -0.58 4.93
CA TYR A 62 -7.11 0.07 6.14
C TYR A 62 -5.96 0.67 6.94
N VAL A 63 -5.75 1.97 6.80
CA VAL A 63 -4.69 2.74 7.48
C VAL A 63 -3.29 2.16 7.22
N ASP A 64 -2.80 1.30 8.11
CA ASP A 64 -1.48 0.66 8.04
C ASP A 64 -1.56 -0.80 7.59
N ASP A 65 -2.77 -1.37 7.50
CA ASP A 65 -3.02 -2.77 7.18
C ASP A 65 -3.50 -2.94 5.73
N ILE A 66 -3.06 -4.03 5.09
CA ILE A 66 -3.57 -4.47 3.79
C ILE A 66 -4.18 -5.86 3.97
N VAL A 67 -5.44 -6.01 3.58
CA VAL A 67 -6.11 -7.30 3.45
C VAL A 67 -6.31 -7.58 1.98
N PHE A 68 -5.89 -8.74 1.49
CA PHE A 68 -6.07 -9.11 0.10
C PHE A 68 -6.42 -10.59 -0.04
N GLY A 69 -7.06 -10.94 -1.14
CA GLY A 69 -7.47 -12.30 -1.43
C GLY A 69 -7.77 -12.48 -2.91
N SER A 70 -7.58 -13.70 -3.40
CA SER A 70 -7.86 -14.08 -4.78
C SER A 70 -8.45 -15.48 -4.84
N THR A 71 -9.22 -15.77 -5.87
CA THR A 71 -9.64 -17.14 -6.19
C THR A 71 -8.51 -17.99 -6.78
N ASN A 72 -7.40 -17.36 -7.19
CA ASN A 72 -6.20 -18.03 -7.70
C ASN A 72 -4.99 -17.80 -6.76
N ASN A 73 -4.49 -18.88 -6.14
CA ASN A 73 -3.34 -18.86 -5.23
C ASN A 73 -2.03 -18.39 -5.88
N THR A 74 -1.82 -18.64 -7.17
CA THR A 74 -0.63 -18.15 -7.89
C THR A 74 -0.60 -16.63 -7.95
N LYS A 75 -1.76 -15.99 -8.19
CA LYS A 75 -1.87 -14.52 -8.17
C LYS A 75 -1.63 -13.96 -6.77
N VAL A 76 -2.07 -14.66 -5.71
CA VAL A 76 -1.78 -14.26 -4.32
C VAL A 76 -0.28 -14.26 -4.08
N GLN A 77 0.43 -15.32 -4.46
CA GLN A 77 1.86 -15.41 -4.25
C GLN A 77 2.64 -14.35 -5.04
N GLN A 78 2.27 -14.13 -6.31
CA GLN A 78 2.86 -13.06 -7.12
C GLN A 78 2.64 -11.68 -6.49
N PHE A 79 1.44 -11.42 -5.95
CA PHE A 79 1.16 -10.17 -5.26
C PHE A 79 2.01 -10.00 -4.01
N VAL A 80 2.18 -11.06 -3.20
CA VAL A 80 3.08 -11.04 -2.02
C VAL A 80 4.51 -10.72 -2.42
N ASP A 81 5.03 -11.33 -3.49
CA ASP A 81 6.41 -11.11 -3.94
C ASP A 81 6.62 -9.66 -4.41
N VAL A 82 5.67 -9.12 -5.18
CA VAL A 82 5.73 -7.73 -5.66
C VAL A 82 5.60 -6.73 -4.51
N MET A 83 4.65 -6.95 -3.59
CA MET A 83 4.47 -6.07 -2.43
C MET A 83 5.68 -6.11 -1.50
N SER A 84 6.32 -7.26 -1.34
CA SER A 84 7.54 -7.40 -0.53
C SER A 84 8.72 -6.64 -1.13
N TYR A 85 8.78 -6.51 -2.45
CA TYR A 85 9.78 -5.69 -3.14
C TYR A 85 9.47 -4.20 -3.01
N GLU A 86 8.21 -3.80 -3.23
CA GLU A 86 7.77 -2.40 -3.23
C GLU A 86 7.83 -1.75 -1.83
N LEU A 87 7.61 -2.55 -0.77
CA LEU A 87 7.61 -2.09 0.63
C LEU A 87 8.97 -2.16 1.34
N ARG A 88 10.04 -2.55 0.65
CA ARG A 88 11.39 -2.70 1.22
C ARG A 88 12.16 -1.38 1.27
#